data_AF-A0A699QUV7-F1
#
_entry.id   AF-A0A699QUV7-F1
#
_cell.length_a   1.000
_cell.length_b   1.000
_cell.length_c   1.000
_cell.angle_alpha   90.00
_cell.angle_beta   90.00
_cell.angle_gamma   90.00
#
_symmetry.space_group_name_H-M   'P 1'
#
loop_
_entity.id
_entity.type
_entity.pdbx_description
1 polymer ?
#
loop_
_entity_poly.entity_id
_entity_poly.type
_entity_poly.pdbx_seq_one_letter_code
_entity_poly.pdbx_strand_id
1 'polypeptide(L)'
;MDTSPTTGSVNTTVAEKQRLAKASLAFNCKNATFKKIFPEKDKRDEVKRVEAPKEAVKQAKKQSFPTWMVVLLVSFVGLVMALPLLQL
;
A
#
# COMPACT_ATOMS: atom_id res chain seq x y z
N MET A 1 25.10 -29.06 2.73
CA MET A 1 24.86 -27.69 2.23
C MET A 1 26.23 -27.13 1.90
N ASP A 2 26.59 -27.12 0.62
CA ASP A 2 27.93 -26.71 0.18
C ASP A 2 28.11 -25.21 0.42
N THR A 3 28.90 -24.89 1.44
CA THR A 3 29.22 -23.52 1.88
C THR A 3 30.65 -23.17 1.52
N SER A 4 31.22 -23.84 0.52
CA SER A 4 32.53 -23.50 -0.02
C SER A 4 32.45 -22.13 -0.71
N PRO A 5 33.32 -21.16 -0.33
CA PRO A 5 33.34 -19.86 -0.98
C PRO A 5 33.67 -20.00 -2.47
N THR A 6 32.72 -19.65 -3.34
CA THR A 6 32.99 -19.51 -4.77
C THR A 6 33.67 -18.17 -5.03
N THR A 7 34.57 -18.11 -6.00
CA THR A 7 35.21 -16.85 -6.43
C THR A 7 34.15 -15.79 -6.71
N GLY A 8 34.26 -14.64 -6.03
CA GLY A 8 33.28 -13.55 -6.10
C GLY A 8 32.17 -13.60 -5.04
N SER A 9 32.13 -14.62 -4.19
CA SER A 9 31.21 -14.68 -3.04
C SER A 9 31.62 -13.68 -1.96
N VAL A 10 30.64 -12.92 -1.47
CA VAL A 10 30.83 -11.95 -0.39
C VAL A 10 30.08 -12.38 0.86
N ASN A 11 30.74 -12.28 2.01
CA ASN A 11 30.10 -12.49 3.30
C ASN A 11 29.17 -11.29 3.58
N THR A 12 27.87 -11.55 3.67
CA THR A 12 26.84 -10.54 3.94
C THR A 12 25.85 -11.08 4.96
N THR A 13 25.29 -10.20 5.79
CA THR A 13 24.28 -10.60 6.78
C THR A 13 22.93 -10.88 6.12
N VAL A 14 22.07 -11.65 6.78
CA VAL A 14 20.71 -11.94 6.30
C VAL A 14 19.90 -10.64 6.13
N ALA A 15 20.06 -9.69 7.07
CA ALA A 15 19.40 -8.39 7.01
C ALA A 15 19.84 -7.57 5.78
N GLU A 16 21.14 -7.59 5.46
CA GLU A 16 21.65 -6.93 4.25
C GLU A 16 21.13 -7.60 2.98
N LYS A 17 21.12 -8.93 2.92
CA LYS A 17 20.55 -9.67 1.77
C LYS A 17 19.09 -9.28 1.52
N GLN A 18 18.29 -9.17 2.58
CA GLN A 18 16.90 -8.71 2.49
C GLN A 18 16.79 -7.26 2.00
N ARG A 19 17.65 -6.37 2.51
CA ARG A 19 17.70 -4.96 2.06
C ARG A 19 18.07 -4.87 0.58
N LEU A 20 19.07 -5.64 0.13
CA LEU A 20 19.49 -5.70 -1.27
C LEU A 20 18.39 -6.27 -2.15
N ALA A 21 17.67 -7.31 -1.72
CA ALA A 21 16.54 -7.84 -2.46
C ALA A 21 15.45 -6.78 -2.68
N LYS A 22 15.10 -6.01 -1.64
CA LYS A 22 14.15 -4.90 -1.74
C LYS A 22 14.63 -3.80 -2.70
N ALA A 23 15.90 -3.42 -2.59
CA ALA A 23 16.50 -2.39 -3.46
C ALA A 23 16.72 -2.88 -4.91
N SER A 24 16.83 -4.19 -5.13
CA SER A 24 17.19 -4.78 -6.42
C SER A 24 16.19 -4.42 -7.51
N LEU A 25 14.89 -4.34 -7.19
CA LEU A 25 13.87 -4.04 -8.20
C LEU A 25 14.04 -2.63 -8.77
N ALA A 26 14.16 -1.63 -7.90
CA ALA A 26 14.32 -0.23 -8.33
C ALA A 26 15.63 -0.01 -9.09
N PHE A 27 16.69 -0.74 -8.73
CA PHE A 27 17.94 -0.73 -9.46
C PHE A 27 17.80 -1.38 -10.84
N ASN A 28 17.16 -2.55 -10.91
CA ASN A 28 16.99 -3.29 -12.17
C ASN A 28 16.06 -2.57 -13.15
N CYS A 29 14.98 -1.93 -12.69
CA CYS A 29 14.06 -1.19 -13.57
C CYS A 29 14.69 0.05 -14.21
N LYS A 30 15.77 0.60 -13.66
CA LYS A 30 16.54 1.69 -14.29
C LYS A 30 17.38 1.23 -15.48
N ASN A 31 17.63 -0.07 -15.60
CA ASN A 31 18.41 -0.63 -16.68
C ASN A 31 17.53 -0.87 -17.92
N ALA A 32 17.84 -0.17 -19.03
CA ALA A 32 17.09 -0.26 -20.28
C ALA A 32 17.07 -1.68 -20.87
N THR A 33 18.15 -2.44 -20.72
CA THR A 33 18.23 -3.84 -21.16
C THR A 33 17.29 -4.73 -20.35
N PHE A 34 17.24 -4.53 -19.03
CA PHE A 34 16.33 -5.29 -18.16
C PHE A 34 14.86 -5.06 -18.54
N LYS A 35 14.50 -3.80 -18.82
CA LYS A 35 13.15 -3.44 -19.31
C LYS A 35 12.83 -4.06 -20.67
N LYS A 36 13.82 -4.14 -21.57
CA LYS A 36 13.67 -4.74 -22.91
C LYS A 36 13.49 -6.26 -22.86
N ILE A 37 14.20 -6.94 -21.95
CA ILE A 37 14.11 -8.41 -21.78
C ILE A 37 12.86 -8.79 -20.97
N PHE A 38 12.44 -7.93 -20.04
CA PHE A 38 11.28 -8.16 -19.18
C PHE A 38 10.20 -7.06 -19.37
N PRO A 39 9.58 -6.97 -20.55
CA PRO A 39 8.64 -5.89 -20.89
C PRO A 39 7.34 -5.92 -20.06
N GLU A 40 7.00 -7.04 -19.42
CA GLU A 40 5.82 -7.16 -18.55
C GLU A 40 5.99 -6.40 -17.22
N LYS A 41 7.23 -6.28 -16.72
CA LYS A 41 7.51 -5.70 -15.38
C LYS A 41 7.26 -4.20 -15.26
N ASP A 42 6.98 -3.53 -16.38
CA ASP A 42 6.56 -2.12 -16.40
C ASP A 42 5.09 -1.93 -16.04
N LYS A 43 4.26 -2.98 -16.16
CA LYS A 43 2.83 -2.86 -15.89
C LYS A 43 2.55 -3.30 -14.46
N ARG A 44 2.20 -2.31 -13.64
CA ARG A 44 1.58 -2.42 -12.32
C ARG A 44 2.54 -2.69 -11.16
N ASP A 45 2.56 -1.68 -10.30
CA ASP A 45 2.15 -1.81 -8.91
C ASP A 45 2.95 -2.77 -8.03
N GLU A 46 3.57 -2.15 -7.03
CA GLU A 46 3.40 -2.61 -5.65
C GLU A 46 4.34 -3.73 -5.19
N VAL A 47 5.63 -3.42 -5.15
CA VAL A 47 6.44 -3.77 -3.95
C VAL A 47 5.97 -2.92 -2.77
N LYS A 48 4.71 -3.11 -2.37
CA LYS A 48 4.19 -2.81 -1.03
C LYS A 48 3.86 -4.12 -0.29
N ARG A 49 4.32 -5.26 -0.83
CA ARG A 49 3.98 -6.60 -0.32
C ARG A 49 5.00 -7.26 0.60
N VAL A 50 6.05 -6.53 1.05
CA VAL A 50 7.00 -7.08 2.05
C VAL A 50 7.13 -6.19 3.30
N GLU A 51 6.35 -5.10 3.41
CA GLU A 51 6.27 -4.31 4.65
C GLU A 51 4.84 -3.80 4.90
N ALA A 52 4.00 -4.61 5.58
CA ALA A 52 2.94 -4.17 6.51
C ALA A 52 2.24 -5.41 7.11
N PRO A 53 2.21 -5.51 8.44
CA PRO A 53 1.04 -4.98 9.13
C PRO A 53 1.46 -4.01 10.24
N LYS A 54 1.73 -2.76 9.89
CA LYS A 54 1.79 -1.66 10.89
C LYS A 54 1.04 -0.38 10.48
N GLU A 55 0.43 -0.35 9.30
CA GLU A 55 -0.32 0.82 8.82
C GLU A 55 -1.85 0.69 9.00
N ALA A 56 -2.35 -0.37 9.64
CA ALA A 56 -3.74 -0.44 10.11
C ALA A 56 -4.03 0.54 11.28
N VAL A 57 -2.99 1.14 11.88
CA VAL A 57 -3.11 1.95 13.10
C VAL A 57 -3.10 3.47 12.82
N LYS A 58 -2.66 3.93 11.64
CA LYS A 58 -2.52 5.38 11.37
C LYS A 58 -3.59 5.99 10.47
N GLN A 59 -4.23 5.20 9.60
CA GLN A 59 -5.29 5.71 8.71
C GLN A 59 -6.66 5.85 9.37
N ALA A 60 -6.88 5.27 10.56
CA ALA A 60 -8.12 5.46 11.32
C ALA A 60 -8.27 6.86 11.95
N LYS A 61 -7.26 7.74 11.87
CA LYS A 61 -7.30 9.05 12.54
C LYS A 61 -7.90 10.19 11.71
N LYS A 62 -8.24 9.96 10.44
CA LYS A 62 -8.92 10.96 9.59
C LYS A 62 -9.98 10.30 8.72
N GLN A 63 -10.87 9.54 9.36
CA GLN A 63 -12.16 9.21 8.76
C GLN A 63 -12.92 10.53 8.59
N SER A 64 -12.66 11.24 7.49
CA SER A 64 -13.49 12.35 7.04
C SER A 64 -14.90 11.82 7.03
N PHE A 65 -15.75 12.40 7.86
CA PHE A 65 -17.13 11.98 8.02
C PHE A 65 -17.71 11.83 6.61
N PRO A 66 -18.05 10.61 6.17
CA PRO A 66 -18.33 10.39 4.76
C PRO A 66 -19.50 11.27 4.39
N THR A 67 -19.42 11.98 3.26
CA THR A 67 -20.46 12.91 2.82
C THR A 67 -21.84 12.25 2.79
N TRP A 68 -21.89 10.94 2.52
CA TRP A 68 -23.09 10.11 2.56
C TRP A 68 -23.76 10.09 3.94
N MET A 69 -22.97 10.13 5.02
CA MET A 69 -23.46 10.19 6.39
C MET A 69 -24.04 11.56 6.73
N VAL A 70 -23.48 12.64 6.17
CA VAL A 70 -24.05 14.00 6.30
C VAL A 70 -25.40 14.08 5.57
N VAL A 71 -25.50 13.53 4.36
CA VAL A 71 -26.78 13.47 3.62
C VAL A 71 -27.83 12.66 4.38
N LEU A 72 -27.44 11.53 4.97
CA LEU A 72 -28.33 10.69 5.79
C LEU A 72 -28.82 11.45 7.03
N LEU A 73 -27.93 12.19 7.69
CA LEU A 73 -28.28 12.99 8.87
C LEU A 73 -29.27 14.11 8.52
N VAL A 74 -29.05 14.85 7.43
CA VAL A 74 -29.96 15.92 6.98
C VAL A 74 -31.34 15.36 6.61
N SER A 75 -31.39 14.20 5.95
CA SER A 75 -32.65 13.53 5.60
C SER A 75 -33.47 13.14 6.84
N PHE A 76 -32.83 12.53 7.85
CA PHE A 76 -33.49 12.14 9.09
C PHE A 76 -33.99 13.36 9.89
N VAL A 77 -33.15 14.39 10.04
CA VAL A 77 -33.53 15.63 10.74
C VAL A 77 -34.67 16.33 10.02
N GLY A 78 -34.65 16.39 8.68
CA GLY A 78 -35.73 16.97 7.89
C GLY A 78 -37.07 16.24 8.09
N LEU A 79 -37.05 14.90 8.14
CA LEU A 79 -38.23 14.11 8.43
C LEU A 79 -38.79 14.42 9.83
N VAL A 80 -37.93 14.43 10.84
CA VAL A 80 -38.31 14.77 12.23
C VAL A 80 -38.88 16.19 12.34
N MET A 81 -38.39 17.15 11.55
CA MET A 81 -38.93 18.52 11.54
C MET A 81 -40.25 18.64 10.76
N ALA A 82 -40.54 17.73 9.83
CA ALA A 82 -41.81 17.68 9.12
C ALA A 82 -42.93 16.96 9.90
N LEU A 83 -42.58 16.05 10.82
CA LEU A 83 -43.55 15.36 11.69
C LEU A 83 -44.42 16.32 12.55
N PRO A 84 -43.86 17.36 13.19
CA PRO A 84 -44.63 18.37 13.93
C PRO A 84 -45.60 19.17 13.07
N LEU A 85 -45.31 19.38 11.78
CA LEU A 85 -46.19 20.10 10.86
C LEU A 85 -47.45 19.32 10.50
N LEU A 86 -47.43 17.99 10.69
CA LEU A 86 -48.59 17.12 10.48
C LEU A 86 -49.47 17.00 11.73
N GLN A 87 -49.04 17.57 12.86
CA GLN A 87 -49.82 17.66 14.10
C GLN A 87 -50.46 19.03 14.33
N LEU A 88 -50.45 19.91 13.30
CA LEU A 88 -51.23 21.14 13.25
C LEU A 88 -52.52 20.90 12.45
#